data_AF-A0A0P1P0K9-F1
#
_entry.id   AF-A0A0P1P0K9-F1
#
_cell.length_a   1.000
_cell.length_b   1.000
_cell.length_c   1.000
_cell.angle_alpha   90.00
_cell.angle_beta   90.00
_cell.angle_gamma   90.00
#
_symmetry.space_group_name_H-M   'P 1'
#
loop_
_entity.id
_entity.type
_entity.pdbx_description
1 polymer ?
#
loop_
_entity_poly.entity_id
_entity_poly.type
_entity_poly.pdbx_seq_one_letter_code
_entity_poly.pdbx_strand_id
1 'polypeptide(L)'
;VNRYKQLKGEEAKRKFLAEFWRKRDPDKSTPINELKIEYFKRVEYANQHFSVGNKEGWRTDRGRVYIMYGPPDEYERHPNEVDSKPYEIWYYHNIEGGVEFVFVDKSGFSDYILVHSTKRNEIRDDNWRLHIAPN
;
A
#
# COMPACT_ATOMS: atom_id res chain seq x y z
N VAL A 1 6.62 -15.77 -3.42
CA VAL A 1 5.91 -15.35 -4.66
C VAL A 1 6.20 -16.27 -5.87
N ASN A 2 7.33 -16.99 -5.91
CA ASN A 2 7.71 -17.83 -7.07
C ASN A 2 6.79 -19.02 -7.38
N ARG A 3 6.14 -19.64 -6.39
CA ARG A 3 5.34 -20.86 -6.59
C ARG A 3 4.10 -20.64 -7.47
N TYR A 4 3.38 -19.53 -7.32
CA TYR A 4 2.16 -19.26 -8.11
C TYR A 4 2.47 -19.06 -9.61
N LYS A 5 3.58 -18.38 -9.93
CA LYS A 5 4.03 -18.14 -11.31
C LYS A 5 4.43 -19.44 -12.04
N GLN A 6 4.84 -20.46 -11.27
CA GLN A 6 5.26 -21.77 -11.81
C GLN A 6 4.08 -22.74 -12.01
N LEU A 7 2.88 -22.42 -11.51
CA LEU A 7 1.70 -23.28 -11.70
C LEU A 7 1.20 -23.19 -13.14
N LYS A 8 1.18 -24.35 -13.82
CA LYS A 8 0.57 -24.50 -15.15
C LYS A 8 -0.90 -24.88 -14.99
N GLY A 9 -1.76 -24.26 -15.79
CA GLY A 9 -3.21 -24.52 -15.80
C GLY A 9 -4.00 -23.68 -14.78
N GLU A 10 -5.20 -23.28 -15.19
CA GLU A 10 -6.11 -22.47 -14.38
C GLU A 10 -6.55 -23.18 -13.10
N GLU A 11 -6.77 -24.49 -13.16
CA GLU A 11 -7.20 -25.28 -12.00
C GLU A 11 -6.15 -25.26 -10.88
N ALA A 12 -4.87 -25.42 -11.21
CA ALA A 12 -3.79 -25.38 -10.23
C ALA A 12 -3.69 -24.01 -9.55
N LYS A 13 -3.83 -22.92 -10.32
CA LYS A 13 -3.88 -21.55 -9.79
C LYS A 13 -5.10 -21.33 -8.89
N ARG A 14 -6.28 -21.82 -9.29
CA ARG A 14 -7.51 -21.74 -8.49
C ARG A 14 -7.36 -22.47 -7.15
N LYS A 15 -6.84 -23.70 -7.17
CA LYS A 15 -6.57 -24.47 -5.95
C LYS A 15 -5.57 -23.75 -5.04
N PHE A 16 -4.48 -23.23 -5.60
CA PHE A 16 -3.50 -22.46 -4.83
C PHE A 16 -4.12 -21.22 -4.16
N LEU A 17 -4.93 -20.45 -4.89
CA LEU A 17 -5.59 -19.26 -4.34
C LEU A 17 -6.64 -19.63 -3.28
N ALA A 18 -7.41 -20.69 -3.50
CA ALA A 18 -8.37 -21.18 -2.51
C ALA A 18 -7.68 -21.57 -1.20
N GLU A 19 -6.58 -22.33 -1.29
CA GLU A 19 -5.78 -22.69 -0.11
C GLU A 19 -5.10 -21.47 0.54
N PHE A 20 -4.63 -20.51 -0.26
CA PHE A 20 -3.99 -19.30 0.22
C PHE A 20 -4.91 -18.51 1.15
N TRP A 21 -6.17 -18.32 0.73
CA TRP A 21 -7.18 -17.61 1.51
C TRP A 21 -7.67 -18.45 2.69
N ARG A 22 -8.00 -19.72 2.48
CA ARG A 22 -8.44 -20.63 3.55
C ARG A 22 -7.45 -20.73 4.71
N LYS A 23 -6.14 -20.67 4.43
CA LYS A 23 -5.09 -20.69 5.47
C LYS A 23 -5.03 -19.39 6.29
N ARG A 24 -5.55 -18.29 5.75
CA ARG A 24 -5.55 -16.96 6.38
C ARG A 24 -6.91 -16.54 6.88
N ASP A 25 -7.84 -17.49 6.96
CA ASP A 25 -9.15 -17.24 7.53
C ASP A 25 -9.04 -16.96 9.02
N PRO A 26 -9.36 -15.74 9.48
CA PRO A 26 -9.33 -15.42 10.90
C PRO A 26 -10.40 -16.18 11.68
N ASP A 27 -11.58 -16.39 11.08
CA ASP A 27 -12.71 -17.06 11.69
C ASP A 27 -13.26 -18.19 10.80
N LYS A 28 -12.82 -19.40 11.08
CA LYS A 28 -13.27 -20.60 10.33
C LYS A 28 -14.69 -21.04 10.70
N SER A 29 -15.35 -20.39 11.65
CA SER A 29 -16.73 -20.69 12.02
C SER A 29 -17.73 -20.07 11.04
N THR A 30 -17.32 -19.05 10.28
CA THR A 30 -18.15 -18.47 9.23
C THR A 30 -17.83 -19.12 7.88
N PRO A 31 -18.80 -19.14 6.93
CA PRO A 31 -18.55 -19.64 5.57
C PRO A 31 -17.79 -18.62 4.70
N ILE A 32 -17.57 -17.41 5.21
CA ILE A 32 -16.88 -16.34 4.50
C ILE A 32 -15.47 -16.18 5.06
N ASN A 33 -14.60 -15.52 4.29
CA ASN A 33 -13.26 -15.20 4.75
C ASN A 33 -13.16 -13.68 4.89
N GLU A 34 -13.27 -13.18 6.11
CA GLU A 34 -13.36 -11.74 6.40
C GLU A 34 -12.10 -11.01 5.93
N LEU A 35 -10.93 -11.63 6.12
CA LEU A 35 -9.66 -11.08 5.65
C LEU A 35 -9.64 -10.92 4.12
N LYS A 36 -10.14 -11.91 3.38
CA LYS A 36 -10.24 -11.85 1.92
C LYS A 36 -11.16 -10.72 1.49
N ILE A 37 -12.32 -10.59 2.12
CA ILE A 37 -13.29 -9.52 1.82
C ILE A 37 -12.64 -8.16 2.04
N GLU A 38 -12.01 -7.97 3.21
CA GLU A 38 -11.34 -6.73 3.56
C GLU A 38 -10.19 -6.41 2.60
N TYR A 39 -9.38 -7.41 2.23
CA TYR A 39 -8.32 -7.24 1.24
C TYR A 39 -8.87 -6.71 -0.10
N PHE A 40 -9.94 -7.30 -0.63
CA PHE A 40 -10.51 -6.86 -1.91
C PHE A 40 -11.18 -5.48 -1.80
N LYS A 41 -11.79 -5.15 -0.67
CA LYS A 41 -12.28 -3.78 -0.41
C LYS A 41 -11.14 -2.76 -0.46
N ARG A 42 -9.99 -3.07 0.15
CA ARG A 42 -8.82 -2.19 0.10
C ARG A 42 -8.20 -2.09 -1.30
N VAL A 43 -8.23 -3.16 -2.08
CA VAL A 43 -7.79 -3.14 -3.49
C VAL A 43 -8.69 -2.21 -4.31
N GLU A 44 -10.01 -2.30 -4.13
CA GLU A 44 -10.97 -1.43 -4.80
C GLU A 44 -10.76 0.04 -4.42
N TYR A 45 -10.65 0.32 -3.11
CA TYR A 45 -10.32 1.65 -2.62
C TYR A 45 -9.02 2.17 -3.23
N ALA A 46 -7.95 1.36 -3.21
CA ALA A 46 -6.67 1.74 -3.78
C ALA A 46 -6.80 2.10 -5.26
N ASN A 47 -7.56 1.34 -6.04
CA ASN A 47 -7.80 1.62 -7.45
C ASN A 47 -8.61 2.90 -7.68
N GLN A 48 -9.57 3.20 -6.81
CA GLN A 48 -10.37 4.42 -6.91
C GLN A 48 -9.58 5.68 -6.55
N HIS A 49 -8.69 5.58 -5.55
CA HIS A 49 -8.05 6.75 -4.95
C HIS A 49 -6.59 6.97 -5.36
N PHE A 50 -5.87 5.92 -5.76
CA PHE A 50 -4.42 5.96 -5.99
C PHE A 50 -4.00 5.52 -7.39
N SER A 51 -4.93 5.38 -8.35
CA SER A 51 -4.57 5.13 -9.75
C SER A 51 -3.94 6.37 -10.38
N VAL A 52 -2.91 6.17 -11.21
CA VAL A 52 -2.17 7.26 -11.86
C VAL A 52 -1.94 6.91 -13.33
N GLY A 53 -2.56 7.67 -14.24
CA GLY A 53 -2.54 7.34 -15.67
C GLY A 53 -3.02 5.91 -15.93
N ASN A 54 -2.17 5.08 -16.52
CA ASN A 54 -2.45 3.67 -16.80
C ASN A 54 -1.99 2.70 -15.68
N LYS A 55 -1.49 3.22 -14.55
CA LYS A 55 -1.05 2.41 -13.41
C LYS A 55 -2.21 2.27 -12.43
N GLU A 56 -2.70 1.03 -12.27
CA GLU A 56 -3.77 0.74 -11.32
C GLU A 56 -3.31 1.02 -9.88
N GLY A 57 -4.21 1.58 -9.06
CA GLY A 57 -3.85 2.03 -7.72
C GLY A 57 -3.31 0.96 -6.79
N TRP A 58 -3.75 -0.30 -6.91
CA TRP A 58 -3.15 -1.42 -6.15
C TRP A 58 -1.66 -1.64 -6.43
N ARG A 59 -1.13 -1.07 -7.52
CA ARG A 59 0.28 -1.15 -7.95
C ARG A 59 1.08 0.10 -7.58
N THR A 60 0.46 1.14 -7.03
CA THR A 60 1.19 2.31 -6.50
C THR A 60 1.67 2.05 -5.09
N ASP A 61 2.65 2.82 -4.63
CA ASP A 61 3.18 2.65 -3.28
C ASP A 61 2.13 3.00 -2.23
N ARG A 62 1.36 4.07 -2.44
CA ARG A 62 0.21 4.43 -1.60
C ARG A 62 -0.82 3.30 -1.54
N GLY A 63 -1.21 2.73 -2.68
CA GLY A 63 -2.16 1.62 -2.71
C GLY A 63 -1.61 0.36 -2.06
N ARG A 64 -0.33 0.03 -2.26
CA ARG A 64 0.32 -1.09 -1.57
C ARG A 64 0.29 -0.89 -0.05
N VAL A 65 0.68 0.28 0.45
CA VAL A 65 0.67 0.59 1.89
C VAL A 65 -0.76 0.49 2.43
N TYR A 66 -1.73 1.10 1.75
CA TYR A 66 -3.15 1.04 2.16
C TYR A 66 -3.70 -0.39 2.22
N ILE A 67 -3.39 -1.22 1.22
CA ILE A 67 -3.82 -2.63 1.21
C ILE A 67 -3.20 -3.40 2.37
N MET A 68 -1.89 -3.22 2.58
CA MET A 68 -1.12 -3.97 3.59
C MET A 68 -1.46 -3.56 5.02
N TYR A 69 -1.62 -2.27 5.28
CA TYR A 69 -1.74 -1.72 6.63
C TYR A 69 -3.13 -1.18 6.96
N GLY A 70 -3.99 -1.03 5.95
CA GLY A 70 -5.32 -0.45 6.10
C GLY A 70 -5.30 1.06 5.90
N PRO A 71 -6.41 1.75 6.25
CA PRO A 71 -6.41 3.21 6.26
C PRO A 71 -5.45 3.73 7.35
N PRO A 72 -4.71 4.82 7.07
CA PRO A 72 -3.95 5.50 8.11
C PRO A 72 -4.89 6.12 9.16
N ASP A 73 -4.39 6.25 10.39
CA ASP A 73 -5.10 6.94 11.46
C ASP A 73 -5.20 8.44 11.17
N GLU A 74 -4.13 8.99 10.59
CA GLU A 74 -4.01 10.39 10.16
C GLU A 74 -3.16 10.47 8.90
N TYR A 75 -3.44 11.43 8.02
CA TYR A 75 -2.52 11.73 6.92
C TYR A 75 -2.47 13.23 6.61
N GLU A 76 -1.25 13.72 6.47
CA GLU A 76 -0.94 15.09 6.06
C GLU A 76 -0.72 15.13 4.55
N ARG A 77 -1.22 16.18 3.89
CA ARG A 77 -1.06 16.39 2.46
C ARG A 77 -0.50 17.78 2.19
N HIS A 78 0.55 17.80 1.39
CA HIS A 78 1.24 19.01 0.99
C HIS A 78 1.27 19.09 -0.54
N PRO A 79 0.13 19.36 -1.21
CA PRO A 79 0.02 19.24 -2.66
C PRO A 79 0.64 20.42 -3.42
N ASN A 80 0.72 21.61 -2.81
CA ASN A 80 1.09 22.86 -3.48
C ASN A 80 1.86 23.78 -2.52
N GLU A 81 3.06 23.39 -2.13
CA GLU A 81 3.96 24.26 -1.35
C GLU A 81 4.94 24.97 -2.30
N VAL A 82 5.22 26.24 -2.04
CA VAL A 82 6.10 27.06 -2.88
C VAL A 82 7.54 26.51 -2.89
N ASP A 83 7.97 26.02 -1.74
CA ASP A 83 9.34 25.58 -1.50
C ASP A 83 9.46 24.05 -1.35
N SER A 84 8.49 23.28 -1.87
CA SER A 84 8.62 21.83 -1.86
C SER A 84 7.91 21.13 -3.02
N LYS A 85 8.41 19.94 -3.39
CA LYS A 85 7.65 18.99 -4.21
C LYS A 85 6.43 18.49 -3.44
N PRO A 86 5.35 18.04 -4.10
CA PRO A 86 4.20 17.50 -3.40
C PRO A 86 4.52 16.23 -2.60
N TYR A 87 4.03 16.16 -1.36
CA TYR A 87 4.22 14.98 -0.50
C TYR A 87 3.03 14.70 0.41
N GLU A 88 2.97 13.48 0.91
CA GLU A 88 2.01 13.02 1.92
C GLU A 88 2.75 12.29 3.04
N ILE A 89 2.30 12.47 4.28
CA ILE A 89 2.77 11.68 5.42
C ILE A 89 1.58 10.97 6.03
N TRP A 90 1.65 9.65 6.14
CA TRP A 90 0.60 8.82 6.68
C TRP A 90 1.04 8.23 8.01
N TYR A 91 0.25 8.44 9.06
CA TYR A 91 0.52 7.99 10.42
C TYR A 91 -0.36 6.81 10.81
N TYR A 92 0.25 5.83 11.47
CA TYR A 92 -0.41 4.67 12.06
C TYR A 92 0.01 4.53 13.52
N HIS A 93 -0.85 4.90 14.45
CA HIS A 93 -0.57 4.92 15.89
C HIS A 93 -0.51 3.52 16.51
N ASN A 94 -1.27 2.58 15.95
CA ASN A 94 -1.42 1.23 16.51
C ASN A 94 -0.42 0.21 15.96
N ILE A 95 0.41 0.59 14.98
CA ILE A 95 1.40 -0.30 14.37
C ILE A 95 2.76 -0.02 15.00
N GLU A 96 3.36 -1.04 15.62
CA GLU A 96 4.73 -0.98 16.20
C GLU A 96 4.96 0.18 17.19
N GLY A 97 3.91 0.64 17.88
CA GLY A 97 3.99 1.76 18.82
C GLY A 97 3.93 3.14 18.15
N GLY A 98 3.59 3.20 16.87
CA GLY A 98 3.52 4.42 16.07
C GLY A 98 4.51 4.37 14.92
N VAL A 99 4.01 4.40 13.69
CA VAL A 99 4.84 4.47 12.48
C VAL A 99 4.30 5.49 11.49
N GLU A 100 5.20 5.98 10.64
CA GLU A 100 4.88 6.89 9.55
C GLU A 100 5.34 6.32 8.20
N PHE A 101 4.67 6.75 7.14
CA PHE A 101 5.04 6.50 5.75
C PHE A 101 5.01 7.84 5.02
N VAL A 102 6.12 8.20 4.38
CA VAL A 102 6.28 9.45 3.65
C VAL A 102 6.32 9.14 2.17
N PHE A 103 5.40 9.75 1.43
CA PHE A 103 5.31 9.63 -0.01
C PHE A 103 5.59 10.96 -0.70
N VAL A 104 6.33 10.95 -1.80
CA VAL A 104 6.68 12.16 -2.56
C VAL A 104 6.33 11.97 -4.03
N ASP A 105 5.63 12.92 -4.63
CA ASP A 105 5.48 13.01 -6.07
C ASP A 105 6.73 13.68 -6.67
N LYS A 106 7.70 12.84 -7.06
CA LYS A 106 8.91 13.33 -7.73
C LYS A 106 8.67 13.72 -9.19
N SER A 107 7.56 13.28 -9.76
CA SER A 107 7.27 13.33 -11.19
C SER A 107 6.45 14.57 -11.59
N GLY A 108 5.67 15.12 -10.66
CA GLY A 108 4.65 16.13 -10.91
C GLY A 108 3.36 15.57 -11.53
N PHE A 109 3.25 14.25 -11.69
CA PHE A 109 2.10 13.55 -12.29
C PHE A 109 1.28 12.76 -11.29
N SER A 110 1.37 13.10 -9.99
CA SER A 110 0.65 12.47 -8.88
C SER A 110 1.01 11.00 -8.62
N ASP A 111 2.16 10.50 -9.12
CA ASP A 111 2.72 9.19 -8.71
C ASP A 111 3.58 9.37 -7.45
N TYR A 112 2.90 9.40 -6.30
CA TYR A 112 3.53 9.49 -4.99
C TYR A 112 4.24 8.17 -4.65
N ILE A 113 5.57 8.20 -4.60
CA ILE A 113 6.40 7.04 -4.26
C ILE A 113 6.80 7.06 -2.79
N LEU A 114 6.91 5.89 -2.17
CA LEU A 114 7.35 5.77 -0.78
C LEU A 114 8.85 6.06 -0.69
N VAL A 115 9.22 7.13 0.02
CA VAL A 115 10.63 7.53 0.20
C VAL A 115 11.16 7.22 1.60
N HIS A 116 10.29 7.17 2.60
CA HIS A 116 10.66 6.88 3.98
C HIS A 116 9.52 6.21 4.74
N SER A 117 9.87 5.30 5.65
CA SER A 117 8.99 4.81 6.69
C SER A 117 9.78 4.45 7.95
N THR A 118 9.15 4.62 9.10
CA THR A 118 9.63 4.10 10.39
C THR A 118 9.17 2.66 10.66
N LYS A 119 8.29 2.11 9.81
CA LYS A 119 7.83 0.72 9.88
C LYS A 119 8.99 -0.24 9.65
N ARG A 120 9.17 -1.22 10.54
CA ARG A 120 10.20 -2.26 10.35
C ARG A 120 9.94 -3.05 9.07
N ASN A 121 11.03 -3.30 8.32
CA ASN A 121 11.08 -3.97 7.01
C ASN A 121 10.50 -3.16 5.84
N GLU A 122 10.29 -1.85 6.00
CA GLU A 122 10.04 -0.91 4.91
C GLU A 122 11.30 -0.10 4.59
N ILE A 123 11.29 0.65 3.49
CA ILE A 123 12.37 1.58 3.15
C ILE A 123 12.49 2.65 4.24
N ARG A 124 13.72 2.91 4.70
CA ARG A 124 14.02 3.97 5.66
C ARG A 124 15.10 4.89 5.11
N ASP A 125 14.75 6.17 5.00
CA ASP A 125 15.66 7.26 4.63
C ASP A 125 15.47 8.42 5.60
N ASP A 126 16.31 8.54 6.63
CA ASP A 126 16.15 9.62 7.63
C ASP A 126 16.40 11.03 7.03
N ASN A 127 16.99 11.12 5.83
CA ASN A 127 17.20 12.35 5.08
C ASN A 127 16.12 12.60 4.03
N TRP A 128 14.93 11.99 4.17
CA TRP A 128 13.92 12.02 3.12
C TRP A 128 13.48 13.42 2.69
N ARG A 129 13.63 14.43 3.55
CA ARG A 129 13.34 15.83 3.24
C ARG A 129 14.15 16.36 2.04
N LEU A 130 15.29 15.75 1.74
CA LEU A 130 16.05 16.04 0.52
C LEU A 130 15.26 15.70 -0.77
N HIS A 131 14.30 14.76 -0.70
CA HIS A 131 13.44 14.43 -1.84
C HIS A 131 12.38 15.49 -2.14
N ILE A 132 12.01 16.32 -1.16
CA ILE A 132 11.01 17.38 -1.33
C ILE A 132 11.63 18.76 -1.59
N ALA A 133 12.94 18.91 -1.41
CA ALA A 133 13.63 20.19 -1.65
C ALA A 133 13.39 20.71 -3.08
N PRO A 134 13.26 22.04 -3.26
CA PRO A 134 13.19 22.64 -4.58
C PRO A 134 14.52 22.39 -5.31
N ASN A 135 14.43 22.21 -6.64
CA ASN A 135 15.61 21.99 -7.49
C ASN A 135 16.42 23.28 -7.65
#